data_AF-A0A496QEK1-F1
#
_entry.id   AF-A0A496QEK1-F1
#
_cell.length_a   1.000
_cell.length_b   1.000
_cell.length_c   1.000
_cell.angle_alpha   90.00
_cell.angle_beta   90.00
_cell.angle_gamma   90.00
#
_symmetry.space_group_name_H-M   'P 1'
#
loop_
_entity.id
_entity.type
_entity.pdbx_description
1 polymer ?
#
loop_
_entity_poly.entity_id
_entity_poly.type
_entity_poly.pdbx_seq_one_letter_code
_entity_poly.pdbx_strand_id
1 'polypeptide(L)'
;MINILSYVVAALILWLVFSMLKNPVMLKMSFKNAFRRKAETLLVILGSLIGTALIVGSMAMNDSFQKFLYARVEHSLGEIDEVLKPGDGKPYFDAEKLKEQLAWLEDSTLIDGVLPAITKNITIGIPGETRKLTPGKTMDTFLIGINPAEVNSFGSKGGSTDVFEALGEKSDGYITAIINKKVADSLGVGKGDLLEILPDASYRLLSWIKLPVV
;
A
#
# COMPACT_ATOMS: atom_id res chain seq x y z
N MET A 1 31.27 -3.96 -4.81
CA MET A 1 31.48 -3.34 -6.14
C MET A 1 31.54 -1.80 -6.05
N ILE A 2 30.58 -1.15 -5.36
CA ILE A 2 30.55 0.32 -5.22
C ILE A 2 31.82 0.88 -4.54
N ASN A 3 32.32 0.20 -3.50
CA ASN A 3 33.53 0.61 -2.78
C ASN A 3 34.78 0.57 -3.68
N ILE A 4 34.88 -0.42 -4.57
CA ILE A 4 36.01 -0.54 -5.50
C ILE A 4 36.00 0.61 -6.50
N LEU A 5 34.81 0.92 -7.06
CA LEU A 5 34.66 2.03 -7.99
C LEU A 5 35.00 3.37 -7.31
N SER A 6 34.54 3.60 -6.07
CA SER A 6 34.89 4.82 -5.35
C SER A 6 36.38 4.94 -5.06
N TYR A 7 37.07 3.84 -4.71
CA TYR A 7 38.52 3.86 -4.50
C TYR A 7 39.29 4.14 -5.80
N VAL A 8 38.86 3.57 -6.92
CA VAL A 8 39.49 3.85 -8.23
C VAL A 8 39.30 5.30 -8.63
N VAL A 9 38.08 5.85 -8.51
CA VAL A 9 37.81 7.26 -8.80
C VAL A 9 38.63 8.18 -7.89
N ALA A 10 38.70 7.88 -6.58
CA ALA A 10 39.51 8.64 -5.64
C ALA A 10 41.01 8.58 -5.98
N ALA A 11 41.53 7.41 -6.36
CA ALA A 11 42.92 7.25 -6.77
C ALA A 11 43.25 8.04 -8.04
N LEU A 12 42.34 8.05 -9.03
CA LEU A 12 42.50 8.85 -10.25
C LEU A 12 42.48 10.35 -9.96
N ILE A 13 41.58 10.82 -9.09
CA ILE A 13 41.52 12.22 -8.67
C ILE A 13 42.81 12.60 -7.93
N LEU A 14 43.25 11.77 -6.97
CA LEU A 14 44.49 11.99 -6.23
C LEU A 14 45.71 12.04 -7.15
N TRP A 15 45.78 11.14 -8.13
CA TRP A 15 46.82 11.13 -9.14
C TRP A 15 46.84 12.42 -9.96
N LEU A 16 45.67 12.88 -10.40
CA LEU A 16 45.51 14.15 -11.11
C LEU A 16 45.99 15.34 -10.26
N VAL A 17 45.53 15.43 -9.01
CA VAL A 17 45.91 16.49 -8.07
C VAL A 17 47.43 16.46 -7.82
N PHE A 18 48.00 15.29 -7.57
CA PHE A 18 49.43 15.12 -7.37
C PHE A 18 50.24 15.57 -8.60
N SER A 19 49.80 15.17 -9.81
CA SER A 19 50.41 15.60 -11.07
C SER A 19 50.34 17.13 -11.26
N MET A 20 49.21 17.74 -10.92
CA MET A 20 49.02 19.19 -10.98
C MET A 20 49.91 19.94 -9.97
N LEU A 21 50.07 19.42 -8.74
CA LEU A 21 50.94 20.01 -7.72
C LEU A 21 52.42 19.95 -8.11
N LYS A 22 52.86 18.85 -8.74
CA LYS A 22 54.25 18.74 -9.23
C LYS A 22 54.56 19.67 -10.39
N ASN A 23 53.57 20.04 -11.20
CA ASN A 23 53.74 20.88 -12.39
C ASN A 23 52.95 22.20 -12.30
N PRO A 24 53.39 23.16 -11.47
CA PRO A 24 52.66 24.41 -11.23
C PRO A 24 52.52 25.29 -12.48
N VAL A 25 53.39 25.13 -13.48
CA VAL A 25 53.29 25.82 -14.77
C VAL A 25 52.06 25.34 -15.54
N MET A 26 51.84 24.02 -15.62
CA MET A 26 50.65 23.46 -16.26
C MET A 26 49.37 23.86 -15.52
N LEU A 27 49.39 23.84 -14.18
CA LEU A 27 48.27 24.30 -13.36
C LEU A 27 47.88 25.75 -13.71
N LYS A 28 48.86 26.67 -13.69
CA LYS A 28 48.63 28.08 -14.01
C LYS A 28 48.13 28.29 -15.44
N MET A 29 48.68 27.56 -16.41
CA MET A 29 48.24 27.65 -17.81
C MET A 29 46.79 27.16 -17.97
N SER A 30 46.44 26.02 -17.41
CA SER A 30 45.08 25.46 -17.48
C SER A 30 44.04 26.39 -16.87
N PHE A 31 44.33 26.93 -15.68
CA PHE A 31 43.42 27.86 -15.00
C PHE A 31 43.24 29.14 -15.82
N LYS A 32 44.35 29.76 -16.27
CA LYS A 32 44.29 30.98 -17.09
C LYS A 32 43.55 30.78 -18.41
N ASN A 33 43.66 29.59 -19.01
CA ASN A 33 42.93 29.25 -20.23
C ASN A 33 41.41 29.12 -19.99
N ALA A 34 41.00 28.48 -18.89
CA ALA A 34 39.59 28.36 -18.51
C ALA A 34 38.93 29.75 -18.31
N PHE A 35 39.63 30.68 -17.64
CA PHE A 35 39.13 32.04 -17.43
C PHE A 35 39.17 32.93 -18.69
N ARG A 36 40.03 32.60 -19.68
CA ARG A 36 40.11 33.32 -20.95
C ARG A 36 39.01 32.86 -21.93
N ARG A 37 38.66 31.58 -21.94
CA ARG A 37 37.63 30.97 -22.80
C ARG A 37 36.31 30.78 -22.06
N LYS A 38 35.72 31.90 -21.63
CA LYS A 38 34.57 31.91 -20.71
C LYS A 38 33.34 31.17 -21.26
N ALA A 39 32.97 31.39 -22.52
CA ALA A 39 31.79 30.77 -23.12
C ALA A 39 31.94 29.25 -23.26
N GLU A 40 33.07 28.77 -23.79
CA GLU A 40 33.36 27.33 -23.93
C GLU A 40 33.40 26.63 -22.57
N THR A 41 34.08 27.24 -21.60
CA THR A 41 34.19 26.69 -20.24
C THR A 41 32.83 26.64 -19.56
N LEU A 42 32.00 27.67 -19.73
CA LEU A 42 30.63 27.70 -19.21
C LEU A 42 29.79 26.58 -19.81
N LEU A 43 29.85 26.35 -21.13
CA LEU A 43 29.11 25.29 -21.79
C LEU A 43 29.48 23.89 -21.25
N VAL A 44 30.78 23.64 -21.04
CA VAL A 44 31.26 22.37 -20.47
C VAL A 44 30.76 22.18 -19.03
N ILE A 45 30.85 23.22 -18.20
CA ILE A 45 30.38 23.17 -16.81
C ILE A 45 28.86 22.94 -16.78
N LEU A 46 28.09 23.68 -17.59
CA LEU A 46 26.64 23.53 -17.66
C LEU A 46 26.24 22.14 -18.14
N GLY A 47 26.87 21.62 -19.20
CA GLY A 47 26.60 20.27 -19.70
C GLY A 47 26.88 19.20 -18.64
N SER A 48 28.03 19.30 -17.97
CA SER A 48 28.37 18.40 -16.86
C SER A 48 27.39 18.52 -15.70
N LEU A 49 27.03 19.75 -15.31
CA LEU A 49 26.13 20.01 -14.19
C LEU A 49 24.72 19.49 -14.48
N ILE A 50 24.19 19.72 -15.69
CA ILE A 50 22.89 19.21 -16.12
C ILE A 50 22.91 17.68 -16.12
N GLY A 51 23.96 17.06 -16.67
CA GLY A 51 24.11 15.60 -16.67
C GLY A 51 24.10 15.03 -15.25
N THR A 52 24.91 15.59 -14.34
CA THR A 52 24.93 15.18 -12.94
C THR A 52 23.60 15.46 -12.23
N ALA A 53 22.96 16.60 -12.47
CA ALA A 53 21.68 16.96 -11.87
C ALA A 53 20.55 16.02 -12.33
N LEU A 54 20.53 15.60 -13.59
CA LEU A 54 19.58 14.63 -14.10
C LEU A 54 19.77 13.25 -13.46
N ILE A 55 21.02 12.79 -13.31
CA ILE A 55 21.33 11.51 -12.66
C ILE A 55 20.90 11.56 -11.19
N VAL A 56 21.33 12.57 -10.44
CA VAL A 56 21.00 12.73 -9.02
C VAL A 56 19.50 12.94 -8.82
N GLY A 57 18.86 13.75 -9.66
CA GLY A 57 17.42 13.99 -9.62
C GLY A 57 16.61 12.71 -9.86
N SER A 58 17.03 11.87 -10.81
CA SER A 58 16.42 10.56 -11.06
C SER A 58 16.58 9.63 -9.85
N MET A 59 17.77 9.58 -9.24
CA MET A 59 18.01 8.77 -8.03
C MET A 59 17.14 9.22 -6.86
N ALA A 60 17.03 10.54 -6.62
CA ALA A 60 16.20 11.09 -5.54
C ALA A 60 14.70 10.84 -5.77
N MET A 61 14.24 10.97 -7.02
CA MET A 61 12.87 10.65 -7.41
C MET A 61 12.59 9.16 -7.19
N ASN A 62 13.51 8.28 -7.59
CA ASN A 62 13.38 6.83 -7.40
C ASN A 62 13.28 6.46 -5.91
N ASP A 63 14.13 7.02 -5.05
CA ASP A 63 14.07 6.77 -3.60
C ASP A 63 12.72 7.23 -3.00
N SER A 64 12.25 8.41 -3.41
CA SER A 64 10.96 8.94 -2.96
C SER A 64 9.80 8.06 -3.43
N PHE A 65 9.84 7.60 -4.68
CA PHE A 65 8.81 6.74 -5.26
C PHE A 65 8.79 5.36 -4.58
N GLN A 66 9.95 4.77 -4.30
CA GLN A 66 10.04 3.52 -3.57
C GLN A 66 9.47 3.67 -2.15
N LYS A 67 9.86 4.71 -1.41
CA LYS A 67 9.29 4.98 -0.08
C LYS A 67 7.78 5.16 -0.13
N PHE A 68 7.27 5.87 -1.14
CA PHE A 68 5.83 6.02 -1.34
C PHE A 68 5.13 4.68 -1.58
N LEU A 69 5.70 3.82 -2.42
CA LEU A 69 5.14 2.48 -2.69
C LEU A 69 5.16 1.61 -1.43
N TYR A 70 6.30 1.54 -0.71
CA TYR A 70 6.39 0.77 0.53
C TYR A 70 5.41 1.27 1.58
N ALA A 71 5.34 2.58 1.82
CA ALA A 71 4.39 3.17 2.75
C ALA A 71 2.93 2.90 2.33
N ARG A 72 2.62 2.93 1.03
CA ARG A 72 1.29 2.60 0.51
C ARG A 72 0.94 1.13 0.76
N VAL A 73 1.87 0.21 0.52
CA VAL A 73 1.69 -1.22 0.76
C VAL A 73 1.51 -1.48 2.25
N GLU A 74 2.39 -0.95 3.09
CA GLU A 74 2.34 -1.05 4.54
C GLU A 74 1.03 -0.47 5.11
N HIS A 75 0.58 0.69 4.64
CA HIS A 75 -0.71 1.24 5.06
C HIS A 75 -1.93 0.43 4.60
N SER A 76 -1.82 -0.34 3.51
CA SER A 76 -2.96 -1.06 2.93
C SER A 76 -3.06 -2.49 3.42
N LEU A 77 -1.93 -3.17 3.62
CA LEU A 77 -1.85 -4.57 4.03
C LEU A 77 -1.39 -4.73 5.48
N GLY A 78 -0.74 -3.71 6.07
CA GLY A 78 -0.10 -3.84 7.37
C GLY A 78 0.96 -4.93 7.32
N GLU A 79 0.78 -5.93 8.17
CA GLU A 79 1.68 -7.07 8.32
C GLU A 79 1.22 -8.31 7.54
N ILE A 80 0.24 -8.15 6.65
CA ILE A 80 -0.24 -9.24 5.81
C ILE A 80 0.73 -9.45 4.65
N ASP A 81 1.48 -10.55 4.69
CA ASP A 81 2.40 -10.95 3.62
C ASP A 81 1.67 -11.68 2.47
N GLU A 82 0.81 -12.63 2.81
CA GLU A 82 0.10 -13.47 1.84
C GLU A 82 -1.42 -13.50 2.08
N VAL A 83 -2.19 -13.39 1.00
CA VAL A 83 -3.65 -13.54 1.02
C VAL A 83 -4.03 -14.68 0.10
N LEU A 84 -4.45 -15.78 0.71
CA LEU A 84 -4.96 -16.94 -0.04
C LEU A 84 -6.41 -16.70 -0.45
N LYS A 85 -6.72 -17.01 -1.71
CA LYS A 85 -8.08 -16.99 -2.25
C LYS A 85 -8.39 -18.34 -2.88
N PRO A 86 -9.64 -18.79 -2.80
CA PRO A 86 -10.03 -20.05 -3.43
C PRO A 86 -9.84 -19.97 -4.96
N GLY A 87 -9.40 -21.09 -5.55
CA GLY A 87 -9.28 -21.24 -7.00
C GLY A 87 -10.65 -21.35 -7.70
N ASP A 88 -10.63 -21.39 -9.03
CA ASP A 88 -11.78 -21.71 -9.90
C ASP A 88 -13.00 -20.79 -9.75
N GLY A 89 -12.78 -19.52 -9.38
CA GLY A 89 -13.86 -18.53 -9.28
C GLY A 89 -14.84 -18.80 -8.14
N LYS A 90 -14.50 -19.67 -7.19
CA LYS A 90 -15.29 -19.87 -5.97
C LYS A 90 -15.21 -18.62 -5.08
N PRO A 91 -16.29 -18.25 -4.39
CA PRO A 91 -16.27 -17.07 -3.52
C PRO A 91 -15.52 -17.32 -2.20
N TYR A 92 -15.55 -18.55 -1.66
CA TYR A 92 -14.98 -18.91 -0.36
C TYR A 92 -14.34 -20.30 -0.36
N PHE A 93 -13.42 -20.53 0.58
CA PHE A 93 -12.91 -21.86 0.90
C PHE A 93 -13.98 -22.70 1.60
N ASP A 94 -13.87 -24.01 1.45
CA ASP A 94 -14.64 -24.96 2.24
C ASP A 94 -13.97 -25.11 3.61
N ALA A 95 -14.67 -24.67 4.66
CA ALA A 95 -14.10 -24.57 6.02
C ALA A 95 -13.66 -25.92 6.56
N GLU A 96 -14.39 -27.01 6.27
CA GLU A 96 -14.02 -28.34 6.73
C GLU A 96 -12.74 -28.84 6.08
N LYS A 97 -12.58 -28.54 4.79
CA LYS A 97 -11.39 -28.93 4.01
C LYS A 97 -10.15 -28.09 4.28
N LEU A 98 -10.28 -26.97 4.99
CA LEU A 98 -9.18 -26.07 5.31
C LEU A 98 -8.61 -26.34 6.71
N LYS A 99 -9.33 -27.08 7.56
CA LYS A 99 -8.99 -27.27 8.97
C LYS A 99 -7.62 -27.94 9.18
N GLU A 100 -7.31 -28.96 8.39
CA GLU A 100 -6.02 -29.66 8.49
C GLU A 100 -4.85 -28.78 8.05
N GLN A 101 -5.05 -27.99 6.99
CA GLN A 101 -4.04 -27.08 6.45
C GLN A 101 -3.82 -25.89 7.38
N LEU A 102 -4.88 -25.35 8.00
CA LEU A 102 -4.74 -24.29 9.01
C LEU A 102 -3.91 -24.77 10.20
N ALA A 103 -4.20 -25.97 10.72
CA ALA A 103 -3.40 -26.54 11.81
C ALA A 103 -1.92 -26.71 11.41
N TRP A 104 -1.65 -27.16 10.18
CA TRP A 104 -0.28 -27.25 9.68
C TRP A 104 0.41 -25.89 9.54
N LEU A 105 -0.30 -24.86 9.09
CA LEU A 105 0.24 -23.50 8.98
C LEU A 105 0.53 -22.89 10.35
N GLU A 106 -0.36 -23.11 11.32
CA GLU A 106 -0.19 -22.63 12.71
C GLU A 106 0.99 -23.31 13.43
N ASP A 107 1.29 -24.58 13.13
CA ASP A 107 2.42 -25.31 13.72
C ASP A 107 3.79 -24.94 13.07
N SER A 108 3.79 -24.16 12.00
CA SER A 108 5.02 -23.81 11.27
C SER A 108 5.80 -22.69 11.96
N THR A 109 7.08 -22.93 12.24
CA THR A 109 8.01 -21.91 12.78
C THR A 109 8.29 -20.73 11.83
N LEU A 110 7.83 -20.80 10.57
CA LEU A 110 8.01 -19.76 9.56
C LEU A 110 6.81 -18.83 9.43
N ILE A 111 5.71 -19.10 10.15
CA ILE A 111 4.44 -18.38 10.04
C ILE A 111 4.14 -17.77 11.40
N ASP A 112 4.05 -16.44 11.46
CA ASP A 112 3.78 -15.73 12.71
C ASP A 112 2.28 -15.75 13.08
N GLY A 113 1.40 -15.89 12.10
CA GLY A 113 -0.03 -16.01 12.33
C GLY A 113 -0.84 -16.27 11.06
N VAL A 114 -2.02 -16.84 11.24
CA VAL A 114 -2.99 -17.07 10.16
C VAL A 114 -4.34 -16.53 10.61
N LEU A 115 -5.01 -15.77 9.73
CA LEU A 115 -6.33 -15.21 10.02
C LEU A 115 -7.32 -15.58 8.90
N PRO A 116 -8.19 -16.57 9.13
CA PRO A 116 -9.33 -16.82 8.27
C PRO A 116 -10.26 -15.60 8.25
N ALA A 117 -10.50 -15.06 7.05
CA ALA A 117 -11.38 -13.92 6.86
C ALA A 117 -12.33 -14.13 5.68
N ILE A 118 -13.57 -13.70 5.85
CA ILE A 118 -14.57 -13.60 4.80
C ILE A 118 -14.62 -12.16 4.33
N THR A 119 -14.49 -11.94 3.02
CA THR A 119 -14.62 -10.60 2.45
C THR A 119 -15.75 -10.57 1.42
N LYS A 120 -16.55 -9.50 1.43
CA LYS A 120 -17.61 -9.28 0.43
C LYS A 120 -17.77 -7.80 0.14
N ASN A 121 -17.97 -7.44 -1.13
CA ASN A 121 -18.44 -6.11 -1.48
C ASN A 121 -19.94 -6.00 -1.18
N ILE A 122 -20.33 -5.00 -0.40
CA ILE A 122 -21.71 -4.75 0.00
C ILE A 122 -22.04 -3.26 -0.17
N THR A 123 -23.33 -2.96 -0.28
CA THR A 123 -23.82 -1.58 -0.16
C THR A 123 -24.40 -1.42 1.24
N ILE A 124 -24.00 -0.38 1.95
CA ILE A 124 -24.53 -0.02 3.27
C ILE A 124 -25.25 1.33 3.22
N GLY A 125 -26.16 1.55 4.16
CA GLY A 125 -26.83 2.83 4.30
C GLY A 125 -27.67 2.93 5.58
N ILE A 126 -28.39 4.04 5.70
CA ILE A 126 -29.29 4.29 6.82
C ILE A 126 -30.54 3.39 6.67
N PRO A 127 -31.00 2.71 7.73
CA PRO A 127 -32.18 1.86 7.69
C PRO A 127 -33.39 2.52 7.01
N GLY A 128 -33.98 1.82 6.03
CA GLY A 128 -35.15 2.29 5.29
C GLY A 128 -34.84 3.18 4.08
N GLU A 129 -33.61 3.67 3.95
CA GLU A 129 -33.13 4.43 2.80
C GLU A 129 -32.18 3.59 1.92
N THR A 130 -31.58 2.52 2.46
CA THR A 130 -30.61 1.67 1.74
C THR A 130 -31.19 1.05 0.48
N ARG A 131 -32.43 0.57 0.52
CA ARG A 131 -33.12 0.01 -0.66
C ARG A 131 -33.45 1.03 -1.74
N LYS A 132 -33.52 2.32 -1.38
CA LYS A 132 -33.82 3.41 -2.32
C LYS A 132 -32.55 3.90 -3.05
N LEU A 133 -31.37 3.45 -2.62
CA LEU A 133 -30.06 3.88 -3.16
C LEU A 133 -29.95 5.41 -3.26
N THR A 134 -30.49 6.10 -2.26
CA THR A 134 -30.52 7.56 -2.25
C THR A 134 -29.09 8.11 -2.19
N PRO A 135 -28.66 8.93 -3.15
CA PRO A 135 -27.31 9.50 -3.16
C PRO A 135 -27.02 10.22 -1.84
N GLY A 136 -25.85 9.94 -1.24
CA GLY A 136 -25.44 10.49 0.06
C GLY A 136 -26.01 9.78 1.28
N LYS A 137 -26.87 8.77 1.12
CA LYS A 137 -27.37 7.91 2.22
C LYS A 137 -27.00 6.44 2.09
N THR A 138 -26.33 6.09 0.99
CA THR A 138 -25.83 4.74 0.70
C THR A 138 -24.42 4.81 0.15
N MET A 139 -23.60 3.80 0.45
CA MET A 139 -22.24 3.68 -0.08
C MET A 139 -21.83 2.22 -0.24
N ASP A 140 -21.01 1.95 -1.25
CA ASP A 140 -20.37 0.64 -1.44
C ASP A 140 -19.12 0.53 -0.58
N THR A 141 -19.00 -0.58 0.13
CA THR A 141 -17.87 -0.87 1.03
C THR A 141 -17.54 -2.35 1.04
N PHE A 142 -16.37 -2.67 1.61
CA PHE A 142 -15.98 -4.05 1.89
C PHE A 142 -16.45 -4.44 3.29
N LEU A 143 -17.22 -5.52 3.37
CA LEU A 143 -17.48 -6.23 4.61
C LEU A 143 -16.37 -7.24 4.84
N ILE A 144 -15.82 -7.23 6.05
CA ILE A 144 -14.80 -8.18 6.50
C ILE A 144 -15.39 -8.91 7.72
N GLY A 145 -15.57 -10.22 7.60
CA GLY A 145 -15.97 -11.11 8.68
C GLY A 145 -14.77 -11.90 9.18
N ILE A 146 -14.44 -11.74 10.46
CA ILE A 146 -13.30 -12.36 11.13
C ILE A 146 -13.73 -12.84 12.51
N ASN A 147 -13.05 -13.84 13.05
CA ASN A 147 -13.22 -14.25 14.45
C ASN A 147 -12.41 -13.31 15.36
N PRO A 148 -13.05 -12.50 16.23
CA PRO A 148 -12.33 -11.54 17.07
C PRO A 148 -11.27 -12.17 17.98
N ALA A 149 -11.46 -13.43 18.39
CA ALA A 149 -10.48 -14.16 19.21
C ALA A 149 -9.17 -14.43 18.47
N GLU A 150 -9.21 -14.65 17.15
CA GLU A 150 -8.05 -14.97 16.31
C GLU A 150 -7.30 -13.71 15.85
N VAL A 151 -7.98 -12.55 15.81
CA VAL A 151 -7.37 -11.27 15.44
C VAL A 151 -6.28 -10.86 16.44
N ASN A 152 -6.48 -11.12 17.73
CA ASN A 152 -5.52 -10.74 18.77
C ASN A 152 -4.20 -11.52 18.68
N SER A 153 -4.21 -12.69 18.06
CA SER A 153 -3.04 -13.51 17.79
C SER A 153 -2.40 -13.24 16.42
N PHE A 154 -3.03 -12.43 15.57
CA PHE A 154 -2.58 -12.17 14.20
C PHE A 154 -1.82 -10.83 14.11
N GLY A 155 -0.53 -10.90 13.77
CA GLY A 155 0.36 -9.74 13.65
C GLY A 155 1.06 -9.35 14.96
N SER A 156 1.79 -8.24 14.93
CA SER A 156 2.65 -7.77 16.01
C SER A 156 1.81 -7.19 17.14
N LYS A 157 2.25 -7.48 18.36
CA LYS A 157 1.64 -7.05 19.62
C LYS A 157 1.74 -5.53 19.77
N GLY A 158 0.88 -4.78 19.08
CA GLY A 158 0.90 -3.32 19.07
C GLY A 158 -0.31 -2.65 18.40
N GLY A 159 -1.13 -3.40 17.66
CA GLY A 159 -2.44 -2.90 17.21
C GLY A 159 -3.40 -2.74 18.39
N SER A 160 -4.19 -1.66 18.42
CA SER A 160 -5.26 -1.50 19.42
C SER A 160 -6.35 -2.53 19.13
N THR A 161 -6.27 -3.66 19.81
CA THR A 161 -7.24 -4.77 19.76
C THR A 161 -8.53 -4.45 20.52
N ASP A 162 -8.51 -3.42 21.38
CA ASP A 162 -9.64 -2.91 22.15
C ASP A 162 -10.89 -2.67 21.29
N VAL A 163 -10.70 -2.27 20.03
CA VAL A 163 -11.82 -2.03 19.11
C VAL A 163 -12.50 -3.34 18.68
N PHE A 164 -11.73 -4.42 18.55
CA PHE A 164 -12.25 -5.74 18.18
C PHE A 164 -12.90 -6.48 19.36
N GLU A 165 -12.54 -6.15 20.61
CA GLU A 165 -13.24 -6.69 21.79
C GLU A 165 -14.74 -6.33 21.79
N ALA A 166 -15.08 -5.16 21.23
CA ALA A 166 -16.47 -4.72 21.08
C ALA A 166 -17.30 -5.59 20.11
N LEU A 167 -16.67 -6.39 19.23
CA LEU A 167 -17.37 -7.29 18.30
C LEU A 167 -17.99 -8.51 18.98
N GLY A 168 -17.70 -8.75 20.27
CA GLY A 168 -18.26 -9.87 21.05
C GLY A 168 -19.44 -9.49 21.95
N GLU A 169 -19.78 -8.21 22.09
CA GLU A 169 -20.87 -7.77 22.96
C GLU A 169 -22.23 -8.15 22.37
N LYS A 170 -23.06 -8.86 23.16
CA LYS A 170 -24.46 -9.14 22.80
C LYS A 170 -25.24 -7.83 22.76
N SER A 171 -25.53 -7.33 21.56
CA SER A 171 -26.52 -6.29 21.33
C SER A 171 -27.87 -6.94 21.02
N ASP A 172 -28.97 -6.39 21.55
CA ASP A 172 -30.35 -6.91 21.51
C ASP A 172 -30.83 -7.30 20.09
N GLY A 173 -30.46 -8.49 19.61
CA GLY A 173 -30.82 -8.99 18.28
C GLY A 173 -30.09 -8.32 17.11
N TYR A 174 -29.13 -7.43 17.36
CA TYR A 174 -28.33 -6.74 16.35
C TYR A 174 -26.88 -7.25 16.31
N ILE A 175 -26.29 -7.27 15.12
CA ILE A 175 -24.88 -7.63 14.94
C ILE A 175 -24.04 -6.37 15.09
N THR A 176 -23.09 -6.40 16.03
CA THR A 176 -22.12 -5.31 16.20
C THR A 176 -21.14 -5.30 15.04
N ALA A 177 -20.88 -4.12 14.48
CA ALA A 177 -19.92 -3.93 13.40
C ALA A 177 -19.02 -2.73 13.70
N ILE A 178 -17.76 -2.82 13.26
CA ILE A 178 -16.83 -1.70 13.29
C ILE A 178 -16.84 -1.06 11.90
N ILE A 179 -16.89 0.27 11.87
CA ILE A 179 -16.76 1.05 10.66
C ILE A 179 -15.53 1.94 10.73
N ASN A 180 -14.90 2.17 9.58
CA ASN A 180 -13.83 3.15 9.52
C ASN A 180 -14.39 4.58 9.57
N LYS A 181 -13.52 5.54 9.87
CA LYS A 181 -13.89 6.95 9.95
C LYS A 181 -14.52 7.48 8.65
N LYS A 182 -14.03 7.02 7.49
CA LYS A 182 -14.57 7.44 6.18
C LYS A 182 -16.04 7.05 6.03
N VAL A 183 -16.41 5.84 6.44
CA VAL A 183 -17.79 5.35 6.42
C VAL A 183 -18.66 6.16 7.37
N ALA A 184 -18.17 6.38 8.59
CA ALA A 184 -18.85 7.17 9.62
C ALA A 184 -19.14 8.61 9.14
N ASP A 185 -18.11 9.30 8.62
CA ASP A 185 -18.22 10.68 8.14
C ASP A 185 -19.13 10.79 6.90
N SER A 186 -19.09 9.80 6.01
CA SER A 186 -19.88 9.83 4.75
C SER A 186 -21.38 9.58 4.98
N LEU A 187 -21.74 8.77 5.98
CA LEU A 187 -23.15 8.49 6.33
C LEU A 187 -23.65 9.33 7.51
N GLY A 188 -22.76 10.06 8.19
CA GLY A 188 -23.09 10.83 9.38
C GLY A 188 -23.51 9.95 10.57
N VAL A 189 -22.89 8.79 10.72
CA VAL A 189 -23.24 7.79 11.76
C VAL A 189 -22.15 7.67 12.83
N GLY A 190 -22.57 7.42 14.07
CA GLY A 190 -21.71 7.26 15.25
C GLY A 190 -21.93 5.95 15.99
N LYS A 191 -21.29 5.82 17.16
CA LYS A 191 -21.44 4.64 18.03
C LYS A 191 -22.89 4.52 18.51
N GLY A 192 -23.50 3.36 18.28
CA GLY A 192 -24.89 3.06 18.67
C GLY A 192 -25.91 3.26 17.54
N ASP A 193 -25.50 3.87 16.42
CA ASP A 193 -26.38 4.02 15.27
C ASP A 193 -26.51 2.70 14.50
N LEU A 194 -27.65 2.53 13.83
CA LEU A 194 -27.96 1.36 13.04
C LEU A 194 -27.59 1.56 11.58
N LEU A 195 -27.06 0.49 10.97
CA LEU A 195 -26.77 0.41 9.55
C LEU A 195 -27.56 -0.74 8.93
N GLU A 196 -28.11 -0.51 7.74
CA GLU A 196 -28.73 -1.56 6.93
C GLU A 196 -27.73 -1.99 5.85
N ILE A 197 -27.43 -3.29 5.81
CA ILE A 197 -26.62 -3.92 4.79
C ILE A 197 -27.54 -4.41 3.68
N LEU A 198 -27.29 -3.99 2.44
CA LEU A 198 -27.93 -4.56 1.27
C LEU A 198 -27.13 -5.80 0.81
N PRO A 199 -27.72 -7.01 0.85
CA PRO A 199 -26.98 -8.25 0.63
C PRO A 199 -26.37 -8.39 -0.78
N ASP A 200 -26.91 -7.67 -1.78
CA ASP A 200 -26.43 -7.75 -3.16
C ASP A 200 -26.92 -6.59 -4.06
N ALA A 201 -26.01 -5.77 -4.57
CA ALA A 201 -26.28 -4.89 -5.73
C ALA A 201 -26.20 -5.68 -7.05
N SER A 202 -25.53 -6.84 -7.05
CA SER A 202 -25.17 -7.65 -8.22
C SER A 202 -26.31 -8.53 -8.77
N TYR A 203 -27.36 -8.78 -7.99
CA TYR A 203 -28.57 -9.48 -8.46
C TYR A 203 -29.55 -8.59 -9.23
N ARG A 204 -29.24 -7.30 -9.47
CA ARG A 204 -29.74 -6.62 -10.66
C ARG A 204 -29.02 -7.15 -11.89
N LEU A 205 -29.16 -8.46 -12.14
CA LEU A 205 -29.03 -8.99 -13.48
C LEU A 205 -29.96 -8.13 -14.34
N LEU A 206 -29.37 -7.30 -15.19
CA LEU A 206 -30.01 -6.76 -16.37
C LEU A 206 -30.34 -7.95 -17.30
N SER A 207 -31.32 -8.76 -16.92
CA SER A 207 -31.96 -9.67 -17.86
C SER A 207 -33.02 -8.87 -18.59
N TRP A 208 -32.68 -8.39 -19.78
CA TRP A 208 -33.69 -8.03 -20.76
C TRP A 208 -34.41 -9.32 -21.19
N ILE A 209 -35.38 -9.77 -20.39
CA ILE A 209 -36.28 -10.84 -20.81
C ILE A 209 -37.26 -10.19 -21.80
N LYS A 210 -37.13 -10.52 -23.09
CA LYS A 210 -38.15 -10.19 -24.08
C LYS A 210 -39.45 -10.87 -23.65
N LEU A 211 -40.45 -10.10 -23.21
CA LEU A 211 -41.77 -10.64 -22.92
C LEU A 211 -42.34 -11.27 -24.20
N PRO A 212 -42.98 -12.45 -24.12
CA PRO A 212 -43.68 -13.01 -25.27
C PRO A 212 -44.78 -12.04 -25.68
N VAL A 213 -44.85 -11.76 -26.97
CA VAL A 213 -45.95 -11.01 -27.57
C VAL A 213 -47.17 -11.93 -27.51
N VAL A 214 -48.21 -11.51 -26.80
CA VAL A 214 -49.56 -12.10 -26.86
C VAL A 214 -50.28 -11.53 -28.06
#